data_AF-A0A6M2AIS2-F1
#
_entry.id   AF-A0A6M2AIS2-F1
#
_cell.length_a   1.000
_cell.length_b   1.000
_cell.length_c   1.000
_cell.angle_alpha   90.00
_cell.angle_beta   90.00
_cell.angle_gamma   90.00
#
_symmetry.space_group_name_H-M   'P 1'
#
loop_
_entity.id
_entity.type
_entity.pdbx_description
1 polymer ?
#
loop_
_entity_poly.entity_id
_entity_poly.type
_entity_poly.pdbx_seq_one_letter_code
_entity_poly.pdbx_strand_id
1 'polypeptide(L)'
;LILPAGGSKHPASLKTLQENKHYLQMQGKEVYKHAVRRMKEAIEICLKEAKLTEKDISWLIPHQANERIIDAIAKRFAHLDKEKIFKEVVYKFGNTSASSVVLALDILKKEKRIKPKEKILLTVFGAGFTWGAAVLENN
;
A
#
# COMPACT_ATOMS: atom_id res chain seq x y z
N LEU A 1 -3.94 5.25 12.64
CA LEU A 1 -3.07 6.42 12.41
C LEU A 1 -3.97 7.64 12.49
N ILE A 2 -3.69 8.58 13.37
CA ILE A 2 -4.46 9.81 13.57
C ILE A 2 -3.50 10.98 13.80
N LEU A 3 -3.96 12.20 13.51
CA LEU A 3 -3.35 13.45 13.97
C LEU A 3 -4.33 14.09 14.98
N PRO A 4 -4.06 14.03 16.30
CA PRO A 4 -5.05 14.40 17.31
C PRO A 4 -5.50 15.87 17.32
N ALA A 5 -4.63 16.80 16.91
CA ALA A 5 -4.92 18.24 16.83
C ALA A 5 -4.39 18.88 15.54
N GLY A 6 -4.77 20.13 15.29
CA GLY A 6 -4.41 20.90 14.09
C GLY A 6 -5.53 20.97 13.04
N GLY A 7 -6.55 20.13 13.15
CA GLY A 7 -7.79 20.24 12.37
C GLY A 7 -8.89 21.04 13.09
N SER A 8 -10.05 21.21 12.46
CA SER A 8 -11.17 22.00 13.01
C SER A 8 -11.75 21.47 14.33
N LYS A 9 -11.73 20.15 14.55
CA LYS A 9 -12.22 19.53 15.79
C LYS A 9 -11.37 19.90 17.01
N HIS A 10 -10.06 20.06 16.81
CA HIS A 10 -9.09 20.46 17.84
C HIS A 10 -8.08 21.44 17.22
N PRO A 11 -8.42 22.74 17.10
CA PRO A 11 -7.56 23.73 16.49
C PRO A 11 -6.23 23.88 17.23
N ALA A 12 -5.21 24.40 16.54
CA ALA A 12 -3.92 24.66 17.14
C ALA A 12 -4.02 25.68 18.28
N SER A 13 -3.41 25.34 19.42
CA SER A 13 -3.34 26.17 20.62
C SER A 13 -2.09 25.80 21.45
N LEU A 14 -1.66 26.70 22.35
CA LEU A 14 -0.55 26.42 23.27
C LEU A 14 -0.77 25.12 24.06
N LYS A 15 -2.00 24.85 24.49
CA LYS A 15 -2.37 23.61 25.17
C LYS A 15 -2.10 22.38 24.30
N THR A 16 -2.59 22.37 23.05
CA THR A 16 -2.38 21.22 22.14
C THR A 16 -0.91 20.99 21.78
N LEU A 17 -0.10 22.06 21.77
CA LEU A 17 1.35 21.96 21.58
C LEU A 17 2.03 21.33 22.80
N GLN A 18 1.71 21.82 24.01
CA GLN A 18 2.23 21.26 25.27
C GLN A 18 1.86 19.78 25.44
N GLU A 19 0.68 19.39 24.96
CA GLU A 19 0.20 18.00 24.98
C GLU A 19 0.75 17.14 23.82
N ASN A 20 1.63 17.67 22.96
CA ASN A 20 2.22 16.95 21.81
C ASN A 20 1.17 16.33 20.86
N LYS A 21 0.00 16.99 20.70
CA LYS A 21 -1.11 16.48 19.88
C LYS A 21 -0.97 16.72 18.38
N HIS A 22 0.13 17.35 17.95
CA HIS A 22 0.44 17.67 16.55
C HIS A 22 1.35 16.64 15.89
N TYR A 23 1.57 15.49 16.54
CA TYR A 23 2.29 14.36 15.95
C TYR A 23 1.33 13.25 15.54
N LEU A 24 1.73 12.51 14.49
CA LEU A 24 1.03 11.30 14.08
C LEU A 24 1.09 10.24 15.19
N GLN A 25 -0.07 9.67 15.52
CA GLN A 25 -0.21 8.61 16.52
C GLN A 25 -0.80 7.35 15.88
N MET A 26 -0.25 6.18 16.24
CA MET A 26 -0.64 4.92 15.63
C MET A 26 -0.59 3.74 16.61
N GLN A 27 -1.67 2.95 16.65
CA GLN A 27 -1.67 1.62 17.26
C GLN A 27 -1.19 0.58 16.23
N GLY A 28 0.12 0.36 16.13
CA GLY A 28 0.75 -0.41 15.05
C GLY A 28 0.21 -1.83 14.88
N LYS A 29 -0.06 -2.55 15.97
CA LYS A 29 -0.57 -3.94 15.94
C LYS A 29 -1.95 -4.04 15.30
N GLU A 30 -2.87 -3.15 15.68
CA GLU A 30 -4.22 -3.16 15.12
C GLU A 30 -4.22 -2.65 13.68
N VAL A 31 -3.42 -1.62 13.39
CA VAL A 31 -3.23 -1.14 12.01
C VAL A 31 -2.70 -2.25 11.09
N TYR A 32 -1.72 -3.03 11.53
CA TYR A 32 -1.20 -4.16 10.76
C TYR A 32 -2.29 -5.19 10.41
N LYS A 33 -3.07 -5.63 11.41
CA LYS A 33 -4.14 -6.62 11.19
C LYS A 33 -5.19 -6.10 10.21
N HIS A 34 -5.63 -4.85 10.39
CA HIS A 34 -6.59 -4.23 9.49
C HIS A 34 -6.03 -4.06 8.08
N ALA A 35 -4.79 -3.60 7.93
CA ALA A 35 -4.14 -3.43 6.63
C ALA A 35 -4.11 -4.74 5.85
N VAL A 36 -3.61 -5.82 6.47
CA VAL A 36 -3.50 -7.13 5.81
C VAL A 36 -4.89 -7.66 5.42
N ARG A 37 -5.87 -7.57 6.32
CA ARG A 37 -7.23 -8.06 6.03
C ARG A 37 -7.90 -7.27 4.91
N ARG A 38 -7.90 -5.94 5.00
CA ARG A 38 -8.60 -5.06 4.04
C ARG A 38 -7.97 -5.07 2.66
N MET A 39 -6.65 -5.12 2.55
CA MET A 39 -5.99 -5.25 1.24
C MET A 39 -6.28 -6.60 0.58
N LYS A 40 -6.37 -7.69 1.36
CA LYS A 40 -6.80 -8.99 0.84
C LYS A 40 -8.21 -8.95 0.29
N GLU A 41 -9.16 -8.37 1.03
CA GLU A 41 -10.54 -8.16 0.58
C GLU A 41 -10.58 -7.32 -0.71
N ALA A 42 -9.79 -6.23 -0.77
CA ALA A 42 -9.71 -5.36 -1.94
C ALA A 42 -9.20 -6.09 -3.19
N ILE A 43 -8.14 -6.90 -3.02
CA ILE A 43 -7.58 -7.73 -4.10
C ILE A 43 -8.62 -8.70 -4.63
N GLU A 44 -9.34 -9.40 -3.74
CA GLU A 44 -10.36 -10.38 -4.14
C GLU A 44 -11.47 -9.75 -4.96
N ILE A 45 -11.99 -8.61 -4.51
CA ILE A 45 -13.03 -7.86 -5.24
C ILE A 45 -12.49 -7.43 -6.60
N CYS A 46 -11.30 -6.83 -6.63
CA CYS A 46 -10.70 -6.31 -7.86
C CYS A 46 -10.44 -7.41 -8.90
N LEU A 47 -9.85 -8.54 -8.49
CA LEU A 47 -9.61 -9.68 -9.39
C LEU A 47 -10.93 -10.26 -9.90
N LYS A 48 -11.94 -10.40 -9.03
CA LYS A 48 -13.27 -10.90 -9.41
C LYS A 48 -13.93 -9.99 -10.45
N GLU A 49 -13.93 -8.68 -10.23
CA GLU A 49 -14.51 -7.70 -11.16
C GLU A 49 -13.77 -7.68 -12.51
N ALA A 50 -12.43 -7.84 -12.47
CA ALA A 50 -11.61 -7.95 -13.67
C ALA A 50 -11.71 -9.32 -14.37
N LYS A 51 -12.42 -10.30 -13.79
CA LYS A 51 -12.48 -11.70 -14.24
C LYS A 51 -11.09 -12.34 -14.36
N LEU A 52 -10.22 -12.03 -13.41
CA LEU A 52 -8.86 -12.54 -13.31
C LEU A 52 -8.69 -13.39 -12.05
N THR A 53 -7.62 -14.17 -12.05
CA THR A 53 -7.13 -14.90 -10.89
C THR A 53 -5.76 -14.38 -10.49
N GLU A 54 -5.27 -14.79 -9.31
CA GLU A 54 -3.93 -14.43 -8.85
C GLU A 54 -2.85 -14.86 -9.87
N LYS A 55 -3.07 -15.97 -10.60
CA LYS A 55 -2.15 -16.51 -11.62
C LYS A 55 -2.00 -15.61 -12.86
N ASP A 56 -2.96 -14.72 -13.12
CA ASP A 56 -2.92 -13.81 -14.26
C ASP A 56 -2.07 -12.56 -13.98
N ILE A 57 -1.68 -12.35 -12.72
CA ILE A 57 -0.89 -11.20 -12.28
C ILE A 57 0.59 -11.47 -12.52
N SER A 58 1.28 -10.50 -13.13
CA SER A 58 2.72 -10.53 -13.42
C SER A 58 3.53 -9.74 -12.40
N TRP A 59 2.95 -8.71 -11.79
CA TRP A 59 3.59 -7.86 -10.79
C TRP A 59 2.65 -7.54 -9.63
N LEU A 60 3.16 -7.59 -8.40
CA LEU A 60 2.45 -7.14 -7.20
C LEU A 60 3.13 -5.88 -6.65
N ILE A 61 2.38 -4.78 -6.56
CA ILE A 61 2.81 -3.51 -5.97
C ILE A 61 1.87 -3.15 -4.82
N PRO A 62 2.15 -3.61 -3.60
CA PRO A 62 1.42 -3.20 -2.42
C PRO A 62 1.88 -1.83 -1.91
N HIS A 63 1.07 -1.17 -1.08
CA HIS A 63 1.48 0.00 -0.32
C HIS A 63 2.74 -0.32 0.49
N GLN A 64 3.74 0.54 0.38
CA GLN A 64 5.09 0.33 0.90
C GLN A 64 5.19 0.81 2.36
N ALA A 65 4.32 0.28 3.22
CA ALA A 65 4.23 0.68 4.62
C ALA A 65 5.34 0.06 5.49
N ASN A 66 5.49 -1.26 5.37
CA ASN A 66 6.56 -2.04 5.97
C ASN A 66 6.63 -3.41 5.27
N GLU A 67 7.79 -4.04 5.30
CA GLU A 67 8.02 -5.33 4.66
C GLU A 67 7.08 -6.43 5.15
N ARG A 68 6.78 -6.49 6.46
CA ARG A 68 5.93 -7.55 7.04
C ARG A 68 4.51 -7.56 6.43
N ILE A 69 3.95 -6.39 6.15
CA ILE A 69 2.65 -6.26 5.48
C ILE A 69 2.76 -6.74 4.04
N ILE A 70 3.81 -6.32 3.32
CA ILE A 70 4.06 -6.73 1.93
C ILE A 70 4.13 -8.26 1.85
N ASP A 71 4.91 -8.89 2.73
CA ASP A 71 5.05 -10.34 2.79
C ASP A 71 3.74 -11.07 3.11
N ALA A 72 2.93 -10.50 4.00
CA ALA A 72 1.63 -11.09 4.35
C ALA A 72 0.63 -11.10 3.19
N ILE A 73 0.73 -10.12 2.27
CA ILE A 73 -0.04 -10.10 1.02
C ILE A 73 0.60 -11.03 -0.02
N ALA A 74 1.92 -10.97 -0.17
CA ALA A 74 2.68 -11.74 -1.15
C ALA A 74 2.51 -13.25 -1.04
N LYS A 75 2.23 -13.78 0.17
CA LYS A 75 1.92 -15.22 0.37
C LYS A 75 0.81 -15.77 -0.53
N ARG A 76 -0.10 -14.93 -1.01
CA ARG A 76 -1.15 -15.32 -1.96
C ARG A 76 -0.63 -15.56 -3.38
N PHE A 77 0.44 -14.86 -3.75
CA PHE A 77 1.03 -14.87 -5.08
C PHE A 77 2.26 -15.77 -5.11
N ALA A 78 2.13 -17.02 -4.62
CA ALA A 78 3.24 -17.95 -4.51
C ALA A 78 3.84 -18.37 -5.86
N HIS A 79 3.13 -18.13 -6.96
CA HIS A 79 3.62 -18.34 -8.33
C HIS A 79 4.52 -17.22 -8.82
N LEU A 80 4.54 -16.07 -8.15
CA LEU A 80 5.42 -14.95 -8.51
C LEU A 80 6.83 -15.15 -7.96
N ASP A 81 7.82 -14.87 -8.80
CA ASP A 81 9.20 -14.72 -8.33
C ASP A 81 9.29 -13.55 -7.33
N LYS A 82 10.22 -13.67 -6.37
CA LYS A 82 10.41 -12.65 -5.33
C LYS A 82 10.62 -11.24 -5.89
N GLU A 83 11.28 -11.13 -7.04
CA GLU A 83 11.53 -9.87 -7.74
C GLU A 83 10.27 -9.21 -8.32
N LYS A 84 9.20 -9.98 -8.56
CA LYS A 84 7.90 -9.50 -9.04
C LYS A 84 6.99 -8.98 -7.92
N ILE A 85 7.45 -9.11 -6.67
CA ILE A 85 6.84 -8.48 -5.49
C ILE A 85 7.66 -7.23 -5.18
N PHE A 86 7.13 -6.06 -5.55
CA PHE A 86 7.90 -4.83 -5.46
C PHE A 86 8.08 -4.37 -4.00
N LYS A 87 9.34 -4.16 -3.59
CA LYS A 87 9.73 -3.73 -2.24
C LYS A 87 10.73 -2.57 -2.20
N GLU A 88 11.22 -2.09 -3.34
CA GLU A 88 12.38 -1.19 -3.34
C GLU A 88 12.09 0.16 -2.69
N VAL A 89 10.85 0.66 -2.79
CA VAL A 89 10.49 1.94 -2.20
C VAL A 89 10.57 1.89 -0.68
N VAL A 90 10.08 0.82 -0.03
CA VAL A 90 10.19 0.73 1.44
C VAL A 90 11.65 0.62 1.89
N TYR A 91 12.53 -0.04 1.13
CA TYR A 91 13.95 -0.15 1.50
C TYR A 91 14.74 1.14 1.26
N LYS A 92 14.47 1.85 0.16
CA LYS A 92 15.22 3.04 -0.25
C LYS A 92 14.68 4.33 0.39
N PHE A 93 13.36 4.43 0.57
CA PHE A 93 12.69 5.68 0.96
C PHE A 93 11.78 5.54 2.19
N GLY A 94 11.58 4.32 2.70
CA GLY A 94 10.62 4.06 3.76
C GLY A 94 9.16 4.25 3.33
N ASN A 95 8.29 4.51 4.29
CA ASN A 95 6.86 4.72 4.03
C ASN A 95 6.59 6.18 3.61
N THR A 96 6.33 6.38 2.31
CA THR A 96 5.98 7.69 1.74
C THR A 96 4.47 7.93 1.60
N SER A 97 3.65 7.19 2.36
CA SER A 97 2.18 7.26 2.33
C SER A 97 1.61 7.01 0.91
N ALA A 98 0.66 7.83 0.45
CA ALA A 98 -0.03 7.67 -0.83
C ALA A 98 0.92 7.63 -2.05
N SER A 99 2.09 8.27 -1.99
CA SER A 99 3.02 8.30 -3.12
C SER A 99 3.74 6.97 -3.35
N SER A 100 3.70 6.05 -2.39
CA SER A 100 4.56 4.86 -2.41
C SER A 100 4.35 3.95 -3.61
N VAL A 101 3.09 3.78 -4.03
CA VAL A 101 2.73 2.93 -5.18
C VAL A 101 3.08 3.63 -6.50
N VAL A 102 2.92 4.96 -6.54
CA VAL A 102 3.29 5.75 -7.71
C VAL A 102 4.80 5.76 -7.93
N LEU A 103 5.59 5.88 -6.85
CA LEU A 103 7.05 5.76 -6.92
C LEU A 103 7.47 4.37 -7.41
N ALA A 104 6.82 3.31 -6.95
CA ALA A 104 7.09 1.96 -7.41
C ALA A 104 6.83 1.79 -8.93
N LEU A 105 5.70 2.31 -9.41
CA LEU A 105 5.37 2.29 -10.84
C LEU A 105 6.37 3.12 -11.67
N ASP A 106 6.76 4.31 -11.20
CA ASP A 106 7.74 5.15 -11.87
C ASP A 106 9.11 4.47 -12.00
N ILE A 107 9.57 3.83 -10.93
CA ILE A 107 10.83 3.05 -10.93
C ILE A 107 10.74 1.91 -11.96
N LEU A 108 9.71 1.07 -11.88
CA LEU A 108 9.56 -0.06 -12.79
C LEU A 108 9.47 0.36 -14.26
N LYS A 109 8.79 1.48 -14.53
CA LYS A 109 8.67 2.05 -15.87
C LYS A 109 9.99 2.60 -16.39
N LYS A 110 10.72 3.39 -15.58
CA LYS A 110 12.03 3.95 -15.94
C LYS A 110 13.08 2.85 -16.19
N GLU A 111 13.04 1.80 -15.40
CA GLU A 111 13.92 0.63 -15.53
C GLU A 111 13.48 -0.34 -16.64
N LYS A 112 12.35 -0.08 -17.32
CA LYS A 112 11.77 -0.93 -18.37
C LYS A 112 11.58 -2.39 -17.93
N ARG A 113 11.23 -2.61 -16.66
CA ARG A 113 11.07 -3.94 -16.06
C ARG A 113 9.69 -4.56 -16.33
N ILE A 114 8.71 -3.71 -16.61
CA ILE A 114 7.37 -4.14 -17.02
C ILE A 114 7.36 -4.35 -18.53
N LYS A 115 6.96 -5.55 -18.95
CA LYS A 115 6.80 -5.90 -20.37
C LYS A 115 5.39 -5.56 -20.87
N PRO A 116 5.19 -5.39 -22.19
CA PRO A 116 3.85 -5.26 -22.75
C PRO A 116 2.95 -6.44 -22.35
N LYS A 117 1.67 -6.15 -22.11
CA LYS A 117 0.61 -7.07 -21.66
C LYS A 117 0.81 -7.70 -20.28
N GLU A 118 1.85 -7.33 -19.53
CA GLU A 118 1.97 -7.73 -18.13
C GLU A 118 0.90 -7.03 -17.28
N LYS A 119 0.26 -7.79 -16.39
CA LYS A 119 -0.76 -7.27 -15.47
C LYS A 119 -0.14 -6.94 -14.12
N ILE A 120 -0.37 -5.71 -13.68
CA ILE A 120 0.19 -5.17 -12.44
C ILE A 120 -0.94 -5.00 -11.45
N LEU A 121 -0.90 -5.73 -10.35
CA LEU A 121 -1.84 -5.58 -9.25
C LEU A 121 -1.30 -4.58 -8.23
N LEU A 122 -2.04 -3.50 -8.04
CA LEU A 122 -1.83 -2.51 -6.99
C LEU A 122 -2.75 -2.82 -5.81
N THR A 123 -2.26 -2.66 -4.57
CA THR A 123 -3.14 -2.65 -3.40
C THR A 123 -2.65 -1.65 -2.36
N VAL A 124 -3.59 -0.94 -1.72
CA VAL A 124 -3.28 0.11 -0.75
C VAL A 124 -4.18 0.07 0.46
N PHE A 125 -3.68 0.63 1.55
CA PHE A 125 -4.41 0.86 2.80
C PHE A 125 -3.89 2.15 3.45
N GLY A 126 -4.77 2.90 4.12
CA GLY A 126 -4.43 4.17 4.76
C GLY A 126 -5.33 4.53 5.95
N ALA A 127 -5.01 5.66 6.58
CA ALA A 127 -5.80 6.22 7.69
C ALA A 127 -7.23 6.56 7.22
N GLY A 128 -8.22 6.30 8.08
CA GLY A 128 -9.64 6.47 7.77
C GLY A 128 -10.54 5.50 8.53
N PHE A 129 -10.45 4.18 8.36
CA PHE A 129 -9.60 3.42 7.44
C PHE A 129 -10.10 3.44 6.00
N THR A 130 -9.17 3.50 5.05
CA THR A 130 -9.43 3.41 3.60
C THR A 130 -8.52 2.35 2.98
N TRP A 131 -8.98 1.72 1.91
CA TRP A 131 -8.23 0.70 1.18
C TRP A 131 -8.72 0.60 -0.27
N GLY A 132 -7.91 0.00 -1.13
CA GLY A 132 -8.26 -0.20 -2.53
C GLY A 132 -7.29 -1.13 -3.23
N ALA A 133 -7.70 -1.61 -4.40
CA ALA A 133 -6.86 -2.36 -5.32
C ALA A 133 -7.22 -2.00 -6.76
N ALA A 134 -6.27 -2.16 -7.67
CA ALA A 134 -6.47 -1.96 -9.09
C ALA A 134 -5.56 -2.91 -9.87
N VAL A 135 -6.04 -3.39 -11.01
CA VAL A 135 -5.20 -4.08 -11.99
C VAL A 135 -4.96 -3.14 -13.16
N LEU A 136 -3.68 -2.93 -13.50
CA LEU A 136 -3.26 -2.20 -14.68
C LEU A 136 -2.68 -3.19 -15.69
N GLU A 137 -2.90 -2.93 -16.98
CA GLU A 137 -2.23 -3.65 -18.06
C GLU A 137 -1.32 -2.67 -18.80
N ASN A 138 -0.07 -3.07 -19.04
CA ASN A 138 0.87 -2.25 -19.79
C ASN A 138 0.67 -2.46 -21.29
N ASN A 139 0.31 -1.40 -22.02
CA ASN A 139 0.09 -1.45 -23.48
C ASN A 139 1.39 -1.52 -24.27
#